data_AF-A0A6G9Y9W9-F1
#
_entry.id   AF-A0A6G9Y9W9-F1
#
_cell.length_a   1.000
_cell.length_b   1.000
_cell.length_c   1.000
_cell.angle_alpha   90.00
_cell.angle_beta   90.00
_cell.angle_gamma   90.00
#
_symmetry.space_group_name_H-M   'P 1'
#
loop_
_entity.id
_entity.type
_entity.pdbx_description
1 polymer ?
#
loop_
_entity_poly.entity_id
_entity_poly.type
_entity_poly.pdbx_seq_one_letter_code
_entity_poly.pdbx_strand_id
1 'polypeptide(L)'
;MGISLQGELEPLLTKLQQVADSKFWDDAVIDPTNPAYVRQATDGLAYFNQNLTSLITRFRGYYTLDGHDLDPLADQFAGQSDRWESPTGSSVYCSIVRAAEDVDEVQKLIHAGEWKGDGADSFYHNFLGPFKNTAVAHSGCAREMAIGAKSLADGVELTKECVVWICRDLISRLGGGGDPGPPPGSEGTTFKEAAGLTAILADTVALFLALTSPEGLIDAGLAAIGVTGGLIAESKSPSHEQQIGVAPDLSASGLVFNAGLSLDRLDMNIAALDEQIGKGLETDLDSSGPFGSPFARIQNPHLQSSAYQQLKGRGFGNPTDDNNDIVVVNVVQLYYAGYHTLPSAAEQYDIGTRICSGAHIDGVQQQFPKAVSKFNQAAQTFNELLAAVRDDLTESGRSMVTAASSYHGADQYEAAQIRALENEIPAPGSFAGAEHYTPPEWLNL
;
A
#
# COMPACT_ATOMS: atom_id res chain seq x y z
N MET A 1 -14.22 -15.35 6.49
CA MET A 1 -14.64 -15.67 5.11
C MET A 1 -16.12 -15.41 5.00
N GLY A 2 -16.47 -14.27 4.38
CA GLY A 2 -17.85 -13.99 3.98
C GLY A 2 -18.34 -15.00 2.95
N ILE A 3 -19.66 -15.01 2.71
CA ILE A 3 -20.26 -15.78 1.62
C ILE A 3 -19.77 -15.16 0.30
N SER A 4 -19.34 -15.98 -0.67
CA SER A 4 -18.96 -15.46 -1.99
C SER A 4 -20.14 -14.79 -2.69
N LEU A 5 -19.89 -13.79 -3.54
CA LEU A 5 -20.91 -13.15 -4.37
C LEU A 5 -21.68 -14.19 -5.17
N GLN A 6 -21.02 -15.21 -5.73
CA GLN A 6 -21.70 -16.32 -6.38
C GLN A 6 -22.67 -17.05 -5.45
N GLY A 7 -22.24 -17.35 -4.22
CA GLY A 7 -23.05 -18.04 -3.22
C GLY A 7 -24.28 -17.24 -2.78
N GLU A 8 -24.17 -15.91 -2.73
CA GLU A 8 -25.28 -15.02 -2.38
C GLU A 8 -26.20 -14.71 -3.58
N LEU A 9 -25.63 -14.56 -4.78
CA LEU A 9 -26.35 -14.08 -5.96
C LEU A 9 -27.11 -15.19 -6.69
N GLU A 10 -26.58 -16.42 -6.81
CA GLU A 10 -27.28 -17.50 -7.56
C GLU A 10 -28.70 -17.83 -7.02
N PRO A 11 -28.93 -17.91 -5.70
CA PRO A 11 -30.29 -18.05 -5.16
C PRO A 11 -31.20 -16.89 -5.54
N LEU A 12 -30.67 -15.66 -5.56
CA LEU A 12 -31.40 -14.47 -5.96
C LEU A 12 -31.72 -14.47 -7.44
N LEU A 13 -30.78 -14.87 -8.31
CA LEU A 13 -31.02 -14.99 -9.76
C LEU A 13 -32.08 -16.04 -10.09
N THR A 14 -32.07 -17.16 -9.36
CA THR A 14 -33.12 -18.18 -9.47
C THR A 14 -34.49 -17.62 -9.09
N LYS A 15 -34.57 -16.87 -7.98
CA LYS A 15 -35.80 -16.19 -7.55
C LYS A 15 -36.22 -15.12 -8.55
N LEU A 16 -35.28 -14.32 -9.05
CA LEU A 16 -35.52 -13.28 -10.04
C LEU A 16 -36.22 -13.86 -11.26
N GLN A 17 -35.71 -14.98 -11.80
CA GLN A 17 -36.32 -15.60 -12.97
C GLN A 17 -37.77 -16.03 -12.70
N GLN A 18 -38.03 -16.66 -11.56
CA GLN A 18 -39.38 -17.10 -11.17
C GLN A 18 -40.37 -15.94 -11.05
N VAL A 19 -39.96 -14.85 -10.39
CA VAL A 19 -40.84 -13.70 -10.14
C VAL A 19 -41.04 -12.88 -11.41
N ALA A 20 -39.99 -12.73 -12.23
CA ALA A 20 -40.05 -12.02 -13.51
C ALA A 20 -41.02 -12.72 -14.48
N ASP A 21 -40.95 -14.05 -14.58
CA ASP A 21 -41.88 -14.86 -15.40
C ASP A 21 -43.32 -14.71 -14.91
N SER A 22 -43.56 -14.81 -13.59
CA SER A 22 -44.90 -14.63 -13.01
C SER A 22 -45.47 -13.26 -13.34
N LYS A 23 -44.67 -12.20 -13.14
CA LYS A 23 -45.10 -10.82 -13.36
C LYS A 23 -45.41 -10.54 -14.84
N PHE A 24 -44.63 -11.11 -15.76
CA PHE A 24 -44.88 -10.98 -17.19
C PHE A 24 -46.26 -11.54 -17.59
N TRP A 25 -46.62 -12.72 -17.09
CA TRP A 25 -47.92 -13.32 -17.39
C TRP A 25 -49.08 -12.58 -16.74
N ASP A 26 -48.89 -12.01 -15.55
CA ASP A 26 -49.90 -11.17 -14.89
C ASP A 26 -50.14 -9.86 -15.67
N ASP A 27 -49.11 -9.30 -16.28
CA ASP A 27 -49.20 -8.08 -17.11
C ASP A 27 -49.78 -8.36 -18.51
N ALA A 28 -49.57 -9.57 -19.03
CA ALA A 28 -50.09 -10.00 -20.32
C ALA A 28 -51.59 -10.30 -20.21
N VAL A 29 -52.44 -9.28 -20.44
CA VAL A 29 -53.88 -9.47 -20.64
C VAL A 29 -54.10 -10.31 -21.92
N ILE A 30 -54.17 -11.63 -21.76
CA ILE A 30 -54.30 -12.57 -22.86
C ILE A 30 -55.75 -13.03 -22.95
N ASP A 31 -56.37 -12.83 -24.12
CA ASP A 31 -57.57 -13.57 -24.51
C ASP A 31 -57.13 -14.91 -25.11
N PRO A 32 -57.27 -16.04 -24.39
CA PRO A 32 -56.82 -17.35 -24.85
C PRO A 32 -57.64 -17.87 -26.04
N THR A 33 -58.76 -17.24 -26.37
CA THR A 33 -59.63 -17.66 -27.47
C THR A 33 -59.28 -17.01 -28.81
N ASN A 34 -58.37 -16.01 -28.80
CA ASN A 34 -57.93 -15.32 -30.01
C ASN A 34 -56.49 -15.73 -30.39
N PRO A 35 -56.30 -16.51 -31.47
CA PRO A 35 -54.99 -17.01 -31.88
C PRO A 35 -53.95 -15.91 -32.16
N ALA A 36 -54.39 -14.70 -32.55
CA ALA A 36 -53.49 -13.58 -32.79
C ALA A 36 -52.89 -13.02 -31.49
N TYR A 37 -53.72 -12.89 -30.44
CA TYR A 37 -53.25 -12.46 -29.12
C TYR A 37 -52.33 -13.50 -28.48
N VAL A 38 -52.64 -14.78 -28.63
CA VAL A 38 -51.78 -15.88 -28.15
C VAL A 38 -50.41 -15.83 -28.84
N ARG A 39 -50.37 -15.62 -30.17
CA ARG A 39 -49.11 -15.52 -30.91
C ARG A 39 -48.30 -14.28 -30.49
N GLN A 40 -48.95 -13.13 -30.35
CA GLN A 40 -48.30 -11.90 -29.89
C GLN A 40 -47.74 -12.03 -28.47
N ALA A 41 -48.46 -12.69 -27.56
CA ALA A 41 -47.97 -12.98 -26.21
C ALA A 41 -46.79 -13.96 -26.22
N THR A 42 -46.79 -14.94 -27.11
CA THR A 42 -45.68 -15.91 -27.25
C THR A 42 -44.42 -15.23 -27.79
N ASP A 43 -44.55 -14.37 -28.81
CA ASP A 43 -43.42 -13.61 -29.36
C ASP A 43 -42.88 -12.59 -28.33
N GLY A 44 -43.78 -11.94 -27.57
CA GLY A 44 -43.42 -11.04 -26.49
C GLY A 44 -42.67 -11.75 -25.34
N LEU A 45 -43.11 -12.96 -24.98
CA LEU A 45 -42.44 -13.78 -23.97
C LEU A 45 -41.03 -14.19 -24.41
N ALA A 46 -40.84 -14.55 -25.68
CA ALA A 46 -39.53 -14.91 -26.21
C ALA A 46 -38.55 -13.73 -26.11
N TYR A 47 -39.00 -12.51 -26.45
CA TYR A 47 -38.20 -11.29 -26.33
C TYR A 47 -37.88 -10.95 -24.86
N PHE A 48 -38.87 -11.04 -23.98
CA PHE A 48 -38.70 -10.83 -22.55
C PHE A 48 -37.67 -11.81 -21.95
N ASN A 49 -37.81 -13.11 -22.23
CA ASN A 49 -36.91 -14.15 -21.74
C ASN A 49 -35.48 -13.95 -22.24
N GLN A 50 -35.30 -13.46 -23.47
CA GLN A 50 -33.98 -13.11 -23.99
C GLN A 50 -33.34 -11.98 -23.16
N ASN A 51 -34.08 -10.91 -22.87
CA ASN A 51 -33.59 -9.80 -22.06
C ASN A 51 -33.29 -10.21 -20.62
N LEU A 52 -34.17 -11.01 -20.01
CA LEU A 52 -33.98 -11.55 -18.66
C LEU A 52 -32.75 -12.46 -18.59
N THR A 53 -32.57 -13.34 -19.57
CA THR A 53 -31.38 -14.21 -19.66
C THR A 53 -30.10 -13.40 -19.85
N SER A 54 -30.14 -12.34 -20.67
CA SER A 54 -29.02 -11.43 -20.84
C SER A 54 -28.68 -10.70 -19.54
N LEU A 55 -29.70 -10.23 -18.79
CA LEU A 55 -29.52 -9.58 -17.50
C LEU A 55 -28.92 -10.54 -16.46
N ILE A 56 -29.43 -11.77 -16.37
CA ILE A 56 -28.89 -12.82 -15.49
C ILE A 56 -27.42 -13.11 -15.86
N THR A 57 -27.10 -13.20 -17.15
CA THR A 57 -25.73 -13.40 -17.62
C THR A 57 -24.84 -12.23 -17.21
N ARG A 58 -25.34 -11.00 -17.26
CA ARG A 58 -24.62 -9.80 -16.81
C ARG A 58 -24.34 -9.83 -15.31
N PHE A 59 -25.31 -10.21 -14.48
CA PHE A 59 -25.09 -10.42 -13.03
C PHE A 59 -23.97 -11.43 -12.75
N ARG A 60 -23.94 -12.55 -13.48
CA ARG A 60 -22.89 -13.57 -13.37
C ARG A 60 -21.51 -13.06 -13.80
N GLY A 61 -21.46 -12.03 -14.64
CA GLY A 61 -20.21 -11.36 -15.03
C GLY A 61 -19.43 -10.76 -13.86
N TYR A 62 -20.09 -10.47 -12.73
CA TYR A 62 -19.44 -9.95 -11.53
C TYR A 62 -18.80 -11.02 -10.64
N TYR A 63 -18.91 -12.32 -10.96
CA TYR A 63 -18.26 -13.39 -10.18
C TYR A 63 -16.74 -13.31 -10.19
N THR A 64 -16.14 -12.55 -11.09
CA THR A 64 -14.71 -12.21 -11.03
C THR A 64 -14.32 -11.41 -9.79
N LEU A 65 -15.28 -10.79 -9.10
CA LEU A 65 -15.05 -10.11 -7.83
C LEU A 65 -14.85 -11.08 -6.65
N ASP A 66 -15.18 -12.37 -6.79
CA ASP A 66 -14.90 -13.41 -5.78
C ASP A 66 -13.41 -13.79 -5.68
N GLY A 67 -12.52 -12.92 -6.14
CA GLY A 67 -11.08 -13.04 -6.03
C GLY A 67 -10.56 -13.02 -4.59
N HIS A 68 -9.23 -13.02 -4.45
CA HIS A 68 -8.58 -13.01 -3.14
C HIS A 68 -8.95 -11.75 -2.34
N ASP A 69 -9.07 -11.92 -1.02
CA ASP A 69 -9.24 -10.83 -0.08
C ASP A 69 -8.03 -9.88 -0.17
N LEU A 70 -8.31 -8.60 -0.45
CA LEU A 70 -7.29 -7.57 -0.69
C LEU A 70 -6.96 -6.78 0.58
N ASP A 71 -7.78 -6.86 1.63
CA ASP A 71 -7.52 -6.16 2.90
C ASP A 71 -6.16 -6.54 3.53
N PRO A 72 -5.75 -7.83 3.58
CA PRO A 72 -4.45 -8.22 4.10
C PRO A 72 -3.26 -7.61 3.35
N LEU A 73 -3.48 -7.17 2.10
CA LEU A 73 -2.43 -6.53 1.30
C LEU A 73 -2.17 -5.10 1.79
N ALA A 74 -3.19 -4.36 2.21
CA ALA A 74 -3.00 -3.05 2.82
C ALA A 74 -2.19 -3.15 4.12
N ASP A 75 -2.50 -4.17 4.93
CA ASP A 75 -1.81 -4.44 6.20
C ASP A 75 -0.31 -4.73 6.02
N GLN A 76 0.05 -5.40 4.92
CA GLN A 76 1.43 -5.69 4.58
C GLN A 76 2.26 -4.42 4.32
N PHE A 77 1.63 -3.33 3.87
CA PHE A 77 2.33 -2.07 3.61
C PHE A 77 2.32 -1.11 4.81
N ALA A 78 1.20 -1.01 5.53
CA ALA A 78 1.03 -0.01 6.61
C ALA A 78 1.10 -0.57 8.05
N GLY A 79 1.02 -1.88 8.26
CA GLY A 79 0.66 -2.47 9.57
C GLY A 79 -0.86 -2.65 9.65
N GLN A 80 -1.42 -3.17 10.75
CA GLN A 80 -2.88 -3.35 10.86
C GLN A 80 -3.59 -2.05 10.48
N SER A 81 -4.52 -2.12 9.51
CA SER A 81 -5.27 -0.99 8.94
C SER A 81 -5.95 -0.10 9.98
N ASP A 82 -6.10 -0.60 11.20
CA ASP A 82 -6.81 0.04 12.30
C ASP A 82 -5.85 0.68 13.33
N ARG A 83 -4.54 0.40 13.23
CA ARG A 83 -3.51 0.78 14.21
C ARG A 83 -2.13 0.90 13.56
N TRP A 84 -1.70 2.15 13.41
CA TRP A 84 -0.30 2.51 13.16
C TRP A 84 0.43 2.67 14.51
N GLU A 85 0.47 1.59 15.31
CA GLU A 85 1.20 1.63 16.58
C GLU A 85 2.72 1.54 16.32
N SER A 86 3.52 2.20 17.18
CA SER A 86 4.98 2.12 17.40
C SER A 86 5.64 0.88 16.77
N PRO A 87 6.83 0.94 16.12
CA PRO A 87 7.36 0.00 15.12
C PRO A 87 7.34 -1.47 15.54
N THR A 88 6.13 -2.03 15.59
CA THR A 88 5.78 -3.37 16.04
C THR A 88 5.00 -3.98 14.88
N GLY A 89 5.40 -5.17 14.45
CA GLY A 89 4.90 -5.77 13.21
C GLY A 89 5.95 -5.91 12.11
N SER A 90 5.52 -6.44 10.97
CA SER A 90 6.38 -6.84 9.85
C SER A 90 6.02 -6.15 8.54
N SER A 91 5.30 -5.03 8.59
CA SER A 91 4.93 -4.28 7.38
C SER A 91 6.12 -3.57 6.75
N VAL A 92 6.00 -3.24 5.46
CA VAL A 92 7.02 -2.49 4.72
C VAL A 92 7.36 -1.16 5.41
N TYR A 93 6.34 -0.41 5.84
CA TYR A 93 6.56 0.83 6.57
C TYR A 93 7.34 0.62 7.88
N CYS A 94 6.95 -0.34 8.71
CA CYS A 94 7.63 -0.61 9.98
C CYS A 94 9.09 -1.01 9.76
N SER A 95 9.38 -1.79 8.72
CA SER A 95 10.75 -2.12 8.34
C SER A 95 11.57 -0.89 7.95
N ILE A 96 11.01 0.04 7.17
CA ILE A 96 11.69 1.29 6.79
C ILE A 96 11.98 2.16 8.02
N VAL A 97 11.03 2.28 8.95
CA VAL A 97 11.22 3.04 10.19
C VAL A 97 12.33 2.44 11.04
N ARG A 98 12.33 1.12 11.26
CA ARG A 98 13.41 0.45 12.01
C ARG A 98 14.78 0.62 11.35
N ALA A 99 14.83 0.51 10.02
CA ALA A 99 16.08 0.78 9.29
C ALA A 99 16.55 2.23 9.51
N ALA A 100 15.63 3.19 9.55
CA ALA A 100 15.95 4.58 9.83
C ALA A 100 16.41 4.81 11.27
N GLU A 101 15.80 4.14 12.25
CA GLU A 101 16.22 4.15 13.66
C GLU A 101 17.62 3.56 13.84
N ASP A 102 17.90 2.40 13.22
CA ASP A 102 19.22 1.77 13.23
C ASP A 102 20.29 2.74 12.70
N VAL A 103 20.03 3.38 11.55
CA VAL A 103 20.97 4.34 10.96
C VAL A 103 21.09 5.64 11.75
N ASP A 104 20.04 6.05 12.50
CA ASP A 104 20.09 7.23 13.36
C ASP A 104 21.07 7.06 14.53
N GLU A 105 21.32 5.84 15.02
CA GLU A 105 22.37 5.57 16.00
C GLU A 105 23.75 6.04 15.50
N VAL A 106 24.06 5.82 14.21
CA VAL A 106 25.31 6.32 13.61
C VAL A 106 25.34 7.86 13.59
N GLN A 107 24.18 8.48 13.36
CA GLN A 107 24.06 9.94 13.41
C GLN A 107 24.25 10.49 14.83
N LYS A 108 23.77 9.79 15.87
CA LYS A 108 23.97 10.17 17.27
C LYS A 108 25.45 10.20 17.64
N LEU A 109 26.23 9.21 17.19
CA LEU A 109 27.69 9.19 17.36
C LEU A 109 28.36 10.43 16.77
N ILE A 110 27.93 10.87 15.58
CA ILE A 110 28.46 12.09 14.94
C ILE A 110 28.06 13.36 15.71
N HIS A 111 26.80 13.47 16.14
CA HIS A 111 26.30 14.66 16.85
C HIS A 111 26.82 14.79 18.29
N ALA A 112 26.96 13.67 19.00
CA ALA A 112 27.65 13.61 20.29
C ALA A 112 29.15 13.92 20.14
N GLY A 113 29.65 13.89 18.91
CA GLY A 113 31.03 14.18 18.59
C GLY A 113 31.98 13.04 18.95
N GLU A 114 31.44 11.84 19.09
CA GLU A 114 32.16 10.60 19.30
C GLU A 114 32.80 10.15 17.97
N TRP A 115 32.11 10.39 16.86
CA TRP A 115 32.67 10.31 15.51
C TRP A 115 32.84 11.69 14.86
N LYS A 116 34.08 12.11 14.56
CA LYS A 116 34.41 13.46 14.03
C LYS A 116 35.38 13.42 12.85
N GLY A 117 35.43 14.54 12.10
CA GLY A 117 36.43 14.84 11.08
C GLY A 117 35.95 14.62 9.64
N ASP A 118 36.86 14.81 8.68
CA ASP A 118 36.56 14.83 7.23
C ASP A 118 35.79 13.57 6.76
N GLY A 119 36.03 12.41 7.38
CA GLY A 119 35.31 11.16 7.11
C GLY A 119 33.90 11.09 7.69
N ALA A 120 33.68 11.62 8.90
CA ALA A 120 32.35 11.74 9.50
C ALA A 120 31.48 12.75 8.74
N ASP A 121 32.06 13.89 8.36
CA ASP A 121 31.39 14.92 7.55
C ASP A 121 31.02 14.38 6.16
N SER A 122 31.96 13.67 5.51
CA SER A 122 31.70 13.03 4.22
C SER A 122 30.62 11.95 4.31
N PHE A 123 30.64 11.13 5.36
CA PHE A 123 29.59 10.12 5.57
C PHE A 123 28.23 10.76 5.83
N TYR A 124 28.19 11.79 6.69
CA TYR A 124 26.97 12.48 7.02
C TYR A 124 26.33 13.14 5.80
N HIS A 125 27.12 13.85 4.99
CA HIS A 125 26.60 14.58 3.82
C HIS A 125 26.35 13.69 2.59
N ASN A 126 27.18 12.67 2.37
CA ASN A 126 27.07 11.85 1.16
C ASN A 126 26.17 10.62 1.34
N PHE A 127 25.92 10.18 2.58
CA PHE A 127 25.14 8.97 2.85
C PHE A 127 24.02 9.17 3.87
N LEU A 128 24.28 9.61 5.10
CA LEU A 128 23.22 9.71 6.13
C LEU A 128 22.09 10.66 5.74
N GLY A 129 22.43 11.88 5.31
CA GLY A 129 21.45 12.86 4.84
C GLY A 129 20.61 12.33 3.67
N PRO A 130 21.23 11.86 2.58
CA PRO A 130 20.52 11.21 1.48
C PRO A 130 19.67 10.02 1.90
N PHE A 131 20.18 9.11 2.74
CA PHE A 131 19.45 7.95 3.23
C PHE A 131 18.20 8.36 4.02
N LYS A 132 18.26 9.39 4.87
CA LYS A 132 17.09 9.88 5.60
C LYS A 132 15.99 10.38 4.66
N ASN A 133 16.37 11.13 3.62
CA ASN A 133 15.41 11.58 2.60
C ASN A 133 14.82 10.39 1.85
N THR A 134 15.62 9.36 1.57
CA THR A 134 15.16 8.12 0.94
C THR A 134 14.22 7.31 1.82
N ALA A 135 14.50 7.18 3.11
CA ALA A 135 13.60 6.53 4.06
C ALA A 135 12.24 7.25 4.12
N VAL A 136 12.23 8.58 4.14
CA VAL A 136 10.99 9.38 4.09
C VAL A 136 10.21 9.12 2.78
N ALA A 137 10.89 9.15 1.63
CA ALA A 137 10.27 8.85 0.34
C ALA A 137 9.68 7.42 0.29
N HIS A 138 10.41 6.44 0.82
CA HIS A 138 9.95 5.05 0.91
C HIS A 138 8.78 4.86 1.88
N SER A 139 8.76 5.56 3.02
CA SER A 139 7.59 5.59 3.89
C SER A 139 6.36 6.16 3.16
N GLY A 140 6.56 7.18 2.31
CA GLY A 140 5.55 7.67 1.39
C GLY A 140 5.05 6.59 0.43
N CYS A 141 5.97 5.88 -0.23
CA CYS A 141 5.62 4.77 -1.13
C CYS A 141 4.78 3.70 -0.42
N ALA A 142 5.17 3.28 0.79
CA ALA A 142 4.43 2.29 1.58
C ALA A 142 3.01 2.76 1.90
N ARG A 143 2.83 4.05 2.23
CA ARG A 143 1.50 4.63 2.46
C ARG A 143 0.65 4.63 1.20
N GLU A 144 1.17 5.08 0.07
CA GLU A 144 0.42 5.09 -1.20
C GLU A 144 0.03 3.66 -1.62
N MET A 145 0.91 2.67 -1.42
CA MET A 145 0.57 1.26 -1.62
C MET A 145 -0.57 0.80 -0.71
N ALA A 146 -0.55 1.16 0.58
CA ALA A 146 -1.62 0.80 1.51
C ALA A 146 -2.97 1.44 1.14
N ILE A 147 -2.96 2.72 0.73
CA ILE A 147 -4.15 3.42 0.24
C ILE A 147 -4.69 2.71 -1.01
N GLY A 148 -3.83 2.44 -1.99
CA GLY A 148 -4.24 1.76 -3.23
C GLY A 148 -4.85 0.39 -2.99
N ALA A 149 -4.24 -0.42 -2.11
CA ALA A 149 -4.76 -1.74 -1.75
C ALA A 149 -6.10 -1.66 -1.03
N LYS A 150 -6.23 -0.78 -0.03
CA LYS A 150 -7.46 -0.64 0.76
C LYS A 150 -8.62 -0.06 -0.07
N SER A 151 -8.36 0.96 -0.89
CA SER A 151 -9.39 1.50 -1.78
C SER A 151 -9.88 0.47 -2.82
N LEU A 152 -8.99 -0.42 -3.29
CA LEU A 152 -9.40 -1.54 -4.15
C LEU A 152 -10.21 -2.58 -3.37
N ALA A 153 -9.82 -2.93 -2.15
CA ALA A 153 -10.56 -3.88 -1.29
C ALA A 153 -11.98 -3.37 -1.02
N ASP A 154 -12.11 -2.13 -0.54
CA ASP A 154 -13.40 -1.51 -0.25
C ASP A 154 -14.23 -1.33 -1.54
N GLY A 155 -13.59 -0.98 -2.65
CA GLY A 155 -14.25 -0.85 -3.96
C GLY A 155 -14.83 -2.18 -4.45
N VAL A 156 -14.10 -3.28 -4.28
CA VAL A 156 -14.57 -4.64 -4.62
C VAL A 156 -15.75 -5.03 -3.73
N GLU A 157 -15.65 -4.87 -2.42
CA GLU A 157 -16.73 -5.24 -1.49
C GLU A 157 -17.98 -4.38 -1.70
N LEU A 158 -17.86 -3.06 -1.81
CA LEU A 158 -19.01 -2.19 -2.09
C LEU A 158 -19.66 -2.55 -3.44
N THR A 159 -18.86 -2.92 -4.45
CA THR A 159 -19.40 -3.38 -5.73
C THR A 159 -20.22 -4.65 -5.57
N LYS A 160 -19.72 -5.65 -4.82
CA LYS A 160 -20.47 -6.89 -4.54
C LYS A 160 -21.80 -6.58 -3.87
N GLU A 161 -21.80 -5.72 -2.85
CA GLU A 161 -23.01 -5.29 -2.15
C GLU A 161 -24.00 -4.61 -3.10
N CYS A 162 -23.52 -3.72 -3.98
CA CYS A 162 -24.34 -3.03 -4.97
C CYS A 162 -25.01 -4.00 -5.95
N VAL A 163 -24.27 -4.99 -6.45
CA VAL A 163 -24.79 -6.02 -7.38
C VAL A 163 -25.91 -6.81 -6.70
N VAL A 164 -25.70 -7.27 -5.47
CA VAL A 164 -26.70 -7.99 -4.67
C VAL A 164 -27.93 -7.10 -4.44
N TRP A 165 -27.71 -5.84 -4.05
CA TRP A 165 -28.78 -4.89 -3.78
C TRP A 165 -29.62 -4.59 -5.02
N ILE A 166 -29.01 -4.35 -6.20
CA ILE A 166 -29.75 -4.15 -7.47
C ILE A 166 -30.62 -5.36 -7.79
N CYS A 167 -30.10 -6.57 -7.58
CA CYS A 167 -30.87 -7.81 -7.77
C CYS A 167 -32.08 -7.88 -6.81
N ARG A 168 -31.87 -7.56 -5.53
CA ARG A 168 -32.95 -7.51 -4.52
C ARG A 168 -33.99 -6.42 -4.83
N ASP A 169 -33.58 -5.23 -5.24
CA ASP A 169 -34.47 -4.11 -5.60
C ASP A 169 -35.34 -4.50 -6.79
N LEU A 170 -34.75 -5.14 -7.82
CA LEU A 170 -35.51 -5.68 -8.95
C LEU A 170 -36.54 -6.73 -8.52
N ILE A 171 -36.15 -7.73 -7.71
CA ILE A 171 -37.07 -8.77 -7.22
C ILE A 171 -38.22 -8.15 -6.43
N SER A 172 -37.94 -7.17 -5.57
CA SER A 172 -38.94 -6.48 -4.76
C SER A 172 -39.94 -5.74 -5.66
N ARG A 173 -39.46 -4.99 -6.67
CA ARG A 173 -40.29 -4.25 -7.63
C ARG A 173 -41.15 -5.16 -8.52
N LEU A 174 -40.66 -6.35 -8.84
CA LEU A 174 -41.43 -7.36 -9.58
C LEU A 174 -42.53 -8.02 -8.73
N GLY A 175 -42.63 -7.70 -7.43
CA GLY A 175 -43.63 -8.28 -6.52
C GLY A 175 -43.16 -9.55 -5.80
N GLY A 176 -41.87 -9.87 -5.87
CA GLY A 176 -41.28 -11.07 -5.24
C GLY A 176 -41.15 -11.01 -3.72
N GLY A 177 -41.59 -9.89 -3.11
CA GLY A 177 -41.52 -9.62 -1.68
C GLY A 177 -40.10 -9.46 -1.14
N GLY A 178 -40.01 -8.94 0.08
CA GLY A 178 -38.76 -8.60 0.75
C GLY A 178 -38.39 -7.13 0.56
N ASP A 179 -37.84 -6.54 1.60
CA ASP A 179 -37.22 -5.21 1.55
C ASP A 179 -35.79 -5.39 1.03
N PRO A 180 -35.39 -4.74 -0.07
CA PRO A 180 -33.99 -4.75 -0.51
C PRO A 180 -33.05 -4.12 0.51
N GLY A 181 -33.58 -3.36 1.48
CA GLY A 181 -32.82 -2.58 2.43
C GLY A 181 -32.36 -1.25 1.81
N PRO A 182 -31.69 -0.40 2.61
CA PRO A 182 -31.08 0.80 2.08
C PRO A 182 -30.04 0.44 1.02
N PRO A 183 -29.89 1.26 -0.03
CA PRO A 183 -28.78 1.13 -0.95
C PRO A 183 -27.41 1.15 -0.22
N PRO A 184 -26.43 0.33 -0.63
CA PRO A 184 -25.10 0.35 -0.04
C PRO A 184 -24.44 1.73 -0.12
N GLY A 185 -23.73 2.13 0.95
CA GLY A 185 -23.07 3.43 1.03
C GLY A 185 -24.00 4.64 1.30
N SER A 186 -25.28 4.44 1.62
CA SER A 186 -26.16 5.54 2.01
C SER A 186 -25.95 5.93 3.48
N GLU A 187 -25.41 7.12 3.76
CA GLU A 187 -25.47 7.72 5.10
C GLU A 187 -26.81 8.41 5.33
N GLY A 188 -27.45 8.16 6.47
CA GLY A 188 -28.82 8.59 6.72
C GLY A 188 -29.02 10.10 6.71
N THR A 189 -29.71 10.64 5.70
CA THR A 189 -31.02 11.31 5.84
C THR A 189 -31.53 11.82 4.49
N THR A 190 -32.78 11.44 4.18
CA THR A 190 -33.70 12.03 3.16
C THR A 190 -33.18 12.20 1.71
N PHE A 191 -33.69 11.29 0.86
CA PHE A 191 -33.62 11.21 -0.62
C PHE A 191 -32.37 10.57 -1.25
N LYS A 192 -32.43 9.24 -1.41
CA LYS A 192 -31.84 8.45 -2.52
C LYS A 192 -30.37 8.77 -2.92
N GLU A 193 -29.44 8.65 -1.99
CA GLU A 193 -28.01 8.70 -2.29
C GLU A 193 -27.39 7.31 -2.08
N ALA A 194 -26.93 6.69 -3.17
CA ALA A 194 -25.99 5.57 -3.22
C ALA A 194 -25.46 5.38 -4.65
N ALA A 195 -24.24 4.89 -4.87
CA ALA A 195 -23.29 4.25 -3.94
C ALA A 195 -21.89 4.85 -4.07
N GLY A 196 -21.38 5.32 -2.92
CA GLY A 196 -20.18 6.14 -2.70
C GLY A 196 -18.84 5.52 -3.11
N LEU A 197 -18.78 4.72 -4.18
CA LEU A 197 -17.54 4.16 -4.74
C LEU A 197 -16.50 5.26 -4.97
N THR A 198 -16.94 6.46 -5.33
CA THR A 198 -16.04 7.59 -5.56
C THR A 198 -15.56 8.27 -4.28
N ALA A 199 -16.25 8.07 -3.15
CA ALA A 199 -15.84 8.55 -1.84
C ALA A 199 -14.80 7.62 -1.18
N ILE A 200 -14.73 6.34 -1.60
CA ILE A 200 -13.81 5.35 -1.04
C ILE A 200 -12.37 5.87 -0.98
N LEU A 201 -11.87 6.44 -2.09
CA LEU A 201 -10.51 6.94 -2.12
C LEU A 201 -10.28 8.07 -1.10
N ALA A 202 -11.25 8.97 -0.94
CA ALA A 202 -11.20 10.04 0.04
C ALA A 202 -11.23 9.51 1.48
N ASP A 203 -12.10 8.54 1.76
CA ASP A 203 -12.22 7.91 3.09
C ASP A 203 -10.97 7.10 3.44
N THR A 204 -10.44 6.33 2.50
CA THR A 204 -9.17 5.60 2.67
C THR A 204 -8.01 6.57 2.92
N VAL A 205 -7.91 7.65 2.15
CA VAL A 205 -6.88 8.68 2.38
C VAL A 205 -7.05 9.32 3.76
N ALA A 206 -8.27 9.67 4.16
CA ALA A 206 -8.54 10.25 5.47
C ALA A 206 -8.15 9.30 6.61
N LEU A 207 -8.45 8.00 6.48
CA LEU A 207 -8.03 6.96 7.42
C LEU A 207 -6.51 6.95 7.57
N PHE A 208 -5.77 6.81 6.48
CA PHE A 208 -4.31 6.72 6.55
C PHE A 208 -3.65 8.04 6.97
N LEU A 209 -4.23 9.20 6.65
CA LEU A 209 -3.77 10.48 7.21
C LEU A 209 -3.98 10.55 8.73
N ALA A 210 -5.15 10.12 9.22
CA ALA A 210 -5.45 10.09 10.65
C ALA A 210 -4.54 9.13 11.43
N LEU A 211 -4.19 7.99 10.83
CA LEU A 211 -3.25 7.02 11.41
C LEU A 211 -1.82 7.59 11.53
N THR A 212 -1.42 8.47 10.62
CA THR A 212 -0.10 9.14 10.66
C THR A 212 -0.07 10.42 11.54
N SER A 213 -1.18 10.78 12.18
CA SER A 213 -1.41 12.12 12.76
C SER A 213 -0.90 12.43 14.18
N PRO A 214 -0.33 11.54 15.02
CA PRO A 214 0.27 12.04 16.26
C PRO A 214 1.52 12.91 16.01
N GLU A 215 2.26 12.70 14.91
CA GLU A 215 3.49 13.46 14.62
C GLU A 215 3.63 14.01 13.19
N GLY A 216 2.80 13.63 12.21
CA GLY A 216 2.79 14.24 10.86
C GLY A 216 4.13 14.20 10.11
N LEU A 217 5.09 13.38 10.57
CA LEU A 217 6.48 13.39 10.11
C LEU A 217 6.63 12.96 8.65
N ILE A 218 5.77 12.06 8.17
CA ILE A 218 5.79 11.62 6.77
C ILE A 218 5.36 12.76 5.85
N ASP A 219 4.25 13.44 6.12
CA ASP A 219 3.77 14.54 5.27
C ASP A 219 4.68 15.75 5.33
N ALA A 220 5.14 16.12 6.54
CA ALA A 220 6.12 17.18 6.70
C ALA A 220 7.45 16.83 6.01
N GLY A 221 7.89 15.58 6.11
CA GLY A 221 9.10 15.06 5.47
C GLY A 221 9.00 15.05 3.94
N LEU A 222 7.92 14.49 3.39
CA LEU A 222 7.65 14.47 1.95
C LEU A 222 7.57 15.90 1.40
N ALA A 223 6.88 16.80 2.10
CA ALA A 223 6.82 18.21 1.73
C ALA A 223 8.20 18.88 1.78
N ALA A 224 9.04 18.56 2.77
CA ALA A 224 10.39 19.10 2.89
C ALA A 224 11.32 18.66 1.74
N ILE A 225 11.08 17.48 1.16
CA ILE A 225 11.80 17.00 -0.03
C ILE A 225 11.04 17.29 -1.34
N GLY A 226 9.94 18.05 -1.29
CA GLY A 226 9.17 18.46 -2.48
C GLY A 226 8.43 17.32 -3.18
N VAL A 227 8.09 16.26 -2.45
CA VAL A 227 7.36 15.09 -2.95
C VAL A 227 5.91 15.13 -2.44
N THR A 228 4.95 14.74 -3.29
CA THR A 228 3.54 14.64 -2.93
C THR A 228 2.95 13.33 -3.42
N GLY A 229 2.07 12.72 -2.62
CA GLY A 229 1.33 11.51 -3.00
C GLY A 229 0.25 11.78 -4.05
N GLY A 230 0.21 10.95 -5.07
CA GLY A 230 -0.71 10.98 -6.19
C GLY A 230 -2.12 10.55 -5.79
N LEU A 231 -2.28 9.48 -5.00
CA LEU A 231 -3.62 9.09 -4.50
C LEU A 231 -4.20 10.15 -3.55
N ILE A 232 -3.35 10.81 -2.75
CA ILE A 232 -3.76 11.94 -1.89
C ILE A 232 -4.21 13.15 -2.72
N ALA A 233 -3.58 13.39 -3.86
CA ALA A 233 -3.99 14.46 -4.76
C ALA A 233 -5.32 14.12 -5.44
N GLU A 234 -5.46 12.89 -5.94
CA GLU A 234 -6.65 12.45 -6.67
C GLU A 234 -7.87 12.26 -5.75
N SER A 235 -7.67 11.97 -4.47
CA SER A 235 -8.78 11.91 -3.49
C SER A 235 -9.50 13.24 -3.29
N LYS A 236 -8.89 14.35 -3.71
CA LYS A 236 -9.49 15.70 -3.71
C LYS A 236 -10.13 16.06 -5.04
N SER A 237 -9.98 15.22 -6.06
CA SER A 237 -10.60 15.44 -7.36
C SER A 237 -12.12 15.30 -7.23
N PRO A 238 -12.91 16.17 -7.90
CA PRO A 238 -14.36 16.09 -7.83
C PRO A 238 -14.84 14.76 -8.39
N SER A 239 -15.66 14.06 -7.61
CA SER A 239 -16.30 12.82 -8.06
C SER A 239 -17.58 13.09 -8.84
N HIS A 240 -17.85 12.24 -9.83
CA HIS A 240 -19.07 12.26 -10.63
C HIS A 240 -19.75 10.90 -10.53
N GLU A 241 -20.52 10.72 -9.45
CA GLU A 241 -21.18 9.46 -9.17
C GLU A 241 -22.53 9.35 -9.90
N GLN A 242 -22.80 8.18 -10.46
CA GLN A 242 -24.08 7.83 -11.04
C GLN A 242 -24.97 7.15 -10.00
N GLN A 243 -26.23 7.57 -9.92
CA GLN A 243 -27.19 6.98 -9.00
C GLN A 243 -27.54 5.54 -9.41
N ILE A 244 -27.23 4.59 -8.53
CA ILE A 244 -27.60 3.19 -8.71
C ILE A 244 -28.98 2.93 -8.07
N GLY A 245 -29.89 2.31 -8.84
CA GLY A 245 -31.26 2.07 -8.42
C GLY A 245 -32.16 1.73 -9.60
N VAL A 246 -33.03 0.71 -9.43
CA VAL A 246 -33.94 0.30 -10.50
C VAL A 246 -35.06 1.33 -10.58
N ALA A 247 -35.13 2.06 -11.69
CA ALA A 247 -36.19 3.02 -11.90
C ALA A 247 -37.56 2.31 -11.91
N PRO A 248 -38.60 2.90 -11.29
CA PRO A 248 -39.92 2.28 -11.25
C PRO A 248 -40.49 2.17 -12.66
N ASP A 249 -41.11 1.03 -12.95
CA ASP A 249 -41.89 0.77 -14.16
C ASP A 249 -43.10 -0.09 -13.79
N LEU A 250 -44.16 -0.05 -14.59
CA LEU A 250 -45.38 -0.81 -14.38
C LEU A 250 -45.30 -2.22 -14.98
N SER A 251 -44.37 -2.44 -15.92
CA SER A 251 -44.21 -3.68 -16.67
C SER A 251 -42.98 -4.48 -16.24
N ALA A 252 -43.08 -5.81 -16.26
CA ALA A 252 -41.92 -6.69 -16.05
C ALA A 252 -40.75 -6.36 -17.00
N SER A 253 -41.05 -6.09 -18.28
CA SER A 253 -40.03 -5.78 -19.30
C SER A 253 -39.32 -4.45 -19.01
N GLY A 254 -40.06 -3.42 -18.61
CA GLY A 254 -39.47 -2.12 -18.24
C GLY A 254 -38.61 -2.21 -16.98
N LEU A 255 -39.02 -2.99 -15.98
CA LEU A 255 -38.22 -3.24 -14.78
C LEU A 255 -36.91 -3.98 -15.09
N VAL A 256 -36.95 -5.03 -15.92
CA VAL A 256 -35.74 -5.76 -16.38
C VAL A 256 -34.80 -4.82 -17.15
N PHE A 257 -35.33 -3.98 -18.03
CA PHE A 257 -34.54 -2.98 -18.76
C PHE A 257 -33.90 -1.96 -17.81
N ASN A 258 -34.67 -1.42 -16.85
CA ASN A 258 -34.18 -0.44 -15.89
C ASN A 258 -33.09 -1.02 -14.97
N ALA A 259 -33.16 -2.30 -14.61
CA ALA A 259 -32.09 -2.96 -13.87
C ALA A 259 -30.81 -3.11 -14.70
N GLY A 260 -30.94 -3.36 -16.02
CA GLY A 260 -29.80 -3.28 -16.95
C GLY A 260 -29.12 -1.90 -16.90
N LEU A 261 -29.90 -0.83 -16.94
CA LEU A 261 -29.38 0.54 -16.80
C LEU A 261 -28.74 0.81 -15.43
N SER A 262 -29.26 0.21 -14.35
CA SER A 262 -28.63 0.31 -13.02
C SER A 262 -27.25 -0.34 -13.00
N LEU A 263 -27.08 -1.49 -13.66
CA LEU A 263 -25.77 -2.12 -13.81
C LEU A 263 -24.83 -1.30 -14.70
N ASP A 264 -25.34 -0.64 -15.76
CA ASP A 264 -24.52 0.29 -16.56
C ASP A 264 -23.96 1.44 -15.71
N ARG A 265 -24.79 1.98 -14.80
CA ARG A 265 -24.36 3.04 -13.88
C ARG A 265 -23.36 2.56 -12.85
N LEU A 266 -23.54 1.33 -12.34
CA LEU A 266 -22.56 0.70 -11.46
C LEU A 266 -21.22 0.54 -12.19
N ASP A 267 -21.22 0.06 -13.44
CA ASP A 267 -20.00 -0.06 -14.26
C ASP A 267 -19.32 1.31 -14.46
N MET A 268 -20.09 2.38 -14.65
CA MET A 268 -19.54 3.75 -14.72
C MET A 268 -18.88 4.18 -13.40
N ASN A 269 -19.48 3.85 -12.25
CA ASN A 269 -18.89 4.18 -10.94
C ASN A 269 -17.63 3.36 -10.65
N ILE A 270 -17.62 2.07 -10.99
CA ILE A 270 -16.42 1.22 -10.92
C ILE A 270 -15.30 1.80 -11.79
N ALA A 271 -15.61 2.15 -13.04
CA ALA A 271 -14.64 2.73 -13.96
C ALA A 271 -14.10 4.08 -13.47
N ALA A 272 -14.93 4.89 -12.80
CA ALA A 272 -14.48 6.15 -12.21
C ALA A 272 -13.50 5.93 -11.05
N LEU A 273 -13.79 4.97 -10.15
CA LEU A 273 -12.87 4.61 -9.07
C LEU A 273 -11.57 3.99 -9.61
N ASP A 274 -11.65 3.07 -10.58
CA ASP A 274 -10.49 2.48 -11.27
C ASP A 274 -9.60 3.56 -11.89
N GLU A 275 -10.21 4.55 -12.54
CA GLU A 275 -9.50 5.68 -13.13
C GLU A 275 -8.80 6.55 -12.07
N GLN A 276 -9.48 6.85 -10.96
CA GLN A 276 -8.91 7.67 -9.88
C GLN A 276 -7.71 6.97 -9.23
N ILE A 277 -7.86 5.71 -8.83
CA ILE A 277 -6.76 4.94 -8.24
C ILE A 277 -5.62 4.80 -9.27
N GLY A 278 -5.95 4.49 -10.53
CA GLY A 278 -4.96 4.35 -11.60
C GLY A 278 -4.16 5.62 -11.86
N LYS A 279 -4.81 6.79 -11.89
CA LYS A 279 -4.15 8.10 -12.05
C LYS A 279 -3.32 8.50 -10.85
N GLY A 280 -3.80 8.23 -9.64
CA GLY A 280 -3.05 8.48 -8.42
C GLY A 280 -1.73 7.71 -8.44
N LEU A 281 -1.81 6.38 -8.65
CA LEU A 281 -0.62 5.52 -8.74
C LEU A 281 0.28 5.85 -9.93
N GLU A 282 -0.27 6.29 -11.05
CA GLU A 282 0.53 6.78 -12.18
C GLU A 282 1.33 8.04 -11.81
N THR A 283 0.69 8.99 -11.13
CA THR A 283 1.36 10.20 -10.62
C THR A 283 2.43 9.85 -9.59
N ASP A 284 2.18 8.83 -8.77
CA ASP A 284 3.13 8.33 -7.77
C ASP A 284 4.38 7.70 -8.40
N LEU A 285 4.19 6.99 -9.52
CA LEU A 285 5.25 6.38 -10.33
C LEU A 285 6.06 7.41 -11.13
N ASP A 286 5.47 8.54 -11.48
CA ASP A 286 6.12 9.62 -12.20
C ASP A 286 7.14 10.38 -11.32
N SER A 287 7.99 11.20 -11.94
CA SER A 287 9.09 11.91 -11.26
C SER A 287 8.67 12.87 -10.14
N SER A 288 7.39 13.25 -10.10
CA SER A 288 6.80 14.10 -9.05
C SER A 288 6.31 13.31 -7.83
N GLY A 289 6.11 12.01 -7.98
CA GLY A 289 5.62 11.12 -6.94
C GLY A 289 6.74 10.48 -6.11
N PRO A 290 6.38 9.78 -5.02
CA PRO A 290 7.35 9.20 -4.11
C PRO A 290 8.18 8.07 -4.74
N PHE A 291 7.68 7.36 -5.75
CA PHE A 291 8.42 6.26 -6.40
C PHE A 291 9.38 6.79 -7.47
N GLY A 292 8.97 7.82 -8.23
CA GLY A 292 9.78 8.39 -9.30
C GLY A 292 10.73 9.50 -8.85
N SER A 293 10.57 10.00 -7.63
CA SER A 293 11.39 11.08 -7.08
C SER A 293 12.88 10.73 -7.04
N PRO A 294 13.79 11.68 -7.32
CA PRO A 294 15.23 11.47 -7.13
C PRO A 294 15.60 11.16 -5.67
N PHE A 295 14.73 11.49 -4.70
CA PHE A 295 14.93 11.17 -3.30
C PHE A 295 14.60 9.71 -2.96
N ALA A 296 13.88 8.99 -3.82
CA ALA A 296 13.66 7.54 -3.67
C ALA A 296 14.95 6.72 -3.85
N ARG A 297 16.06 7.35 -4.23
CA ARG A 297 17.35 6.72 -4.45
C ARG A 297 18.44 7.48 -3.72
N ILE A 298 19.43 6.75 -3.21
CA ILE A 298 20.67 7.35 -2.72
C ILE A 298 21.50 7.74 -3.94
N GLN A 299 21.68 9.05 -4.18
CA GLN A 299 22.29 9.55 -5.42
C GLN A 299 23.80 9.25 -5.54
N ASN A 300 24.49 9.05 -4.41
CA ASN A 300 25.92 8.73 -4.36
C ASN A 300 26.21 7.77 -3.19
N PRO A 301 25.80 6.50 -3.26
CA PRO A 301 25.89 5.57 -2.13
C PRO A 301 27.34 5.12 -1.86
N HIS A 302 28.23 5.25 -2.85
CA HIS A 302 29.59 4.73 -2.76
C HIS A 302 30.50 5.64 -1.94
N LEU A 303 30.59 5.34 -0.66
CA LEU A 303 31.63 5.86 0.22
C LEU A 303 32.89 5.03 -0.02
N GLN A 304 33.79 5.52 -0.89
CA GLN A 304 35.07 4.83 -1.09
C GLN A 304 35.81 4.69 0.25
N SER A 305 36.51 3.59 0.48
CA SER A 305 37.33 3.39 1.69
C SER A 305 38.35 4.54 1.89
N SER A 306 38.78 5.17 0.80
CA SER A 306 39.62 6.38 0.80
C SER A 306 38.97 7.61 1.43
N ALA A 307 37.65 7.73 1.44
CA ALA A 307 36.91 8.81 2.12
C ALA A 307 37.15 8.80 3.64
N TYR A 308 37.60 7.67 4.18
CA TYR A 308 37.88 7.47 5.60
C TYR A 308 39.38 7.51 5.94
N GLN A 309 40.27 7.66 4.95
CA GLN A 309 41.73 7.64 5.16
C GLN A 309 42.28 8.88 5.89
N GLN A 310 41.47 9.91 6.10
CA GLN A 310 41.83 11.12 6.86
C GLN A 310 41.00 11.29 8.13
N LEU A 311 40.83 10.22 8.92
CA LEU A 311 40.40 10.38 10.32
C LEU A 311 41.49 11.19 11.06
N LYS A 312 41.31 12.53 11.10
CA LYS A 312 42.15 13.44 11.87
C LYS A 312 41.58 13.54 13.27
N GLY A 313 42.23 12.89 14.23
CA GLY A 313 41.97 13.15 15.64
C GLY A 313 42.27 14.61 15.96
N ARG A 314 41.25 15.40 16.29
CA ARG A 314 41.40 16.61 17.10
C ARG A 314 40.82 16.30 18.46
N GLY A 315 41.69 16.22 19.46
CA GLY A 315 41.30 15.91 20.84
C GLY A 315 40.21 16.83 21.38
N PHE A 316 39.44 16.31 22.34
CA PHE A 316 38.46 17.05 23.11
C PHE A 316 39.15 18.07 24.02
N GLY A 317 39.57 19.22 23.48
CA GLY A 317 39.88 20.44 24.24
C GLY A 317 40.97 20.37 25.32
N ASN A 318 41.57 19.22 25.58
CA ASN A 318 42.60 19.03 26.60
C ASN A 318 43.86 18.44 25.95
N PRO A 319 45.02 19.11 26.01
CA PRO A 319 46.26 18.66 25.35
C PRO A 319 46.89 17.40 25.92
N THR A 320 46.23 16.75 26.89
CA THR A 320 46.73 15.61 27.68
C THR A 320 45.91 14.33 27.51
N ASP A 321 44.79 14.35 26.79
CA ASP A 321 44.13 13.11 26.38
C ASP A 321 44.95 12.54 25.22
N ASP A 322 45.51 11.35 25.42
CA ASP A 322 46.39 10.71 24.42
C ASP A 322 45.62 10.59 23.10
N ASN A 323 46.11 11.29 22.06
CA ASN A 323 45.51 11.30 20.72
C ASN A 323 45.28 9.88 20.14
N ASN A 324 45.94 8.86 20.69
CA ASN A 324 45.77 7.47 20.30
C ASN A 324 44.41 6.89 20.75
N ASP A 325 43.95 7.15 21.97
CA ASP A 325 42.70 6.57 22.49
C ASP A 325 41.47 7.06 21.72
N ILE A 326 41.47 8.33 21.30
CA ILE A 326 40.40 8.94 20.50
C ILE A 326 40.34 8.32 19.09
N VAL A 327 41.49 8.00 18.51
CA VAL A 327 41.57 7.36 17.20
C VAL A 327 41.06 5.91 17.27
N VAL A 328 41.39 5.16 18.33
CA VAL A 328 40.87 3.81 18.55
C VAL A 328 39.35 3.80 18.67
N VAL A 329 38.75 4.69 19.46
CA VAL A 329 37.28 4.79 19.61
C VAL A 329 36.60 5.07 18.27
N ASN A 330 37.15 5.99 17.47
CA ASN A 330 36.62 6.30 16.13
C ASN A 330 36.70 5.11 15.16
N VAL A 331 37.82 4.35 15.18
CA VAL A 331 38.00 3.15 14.34
C VAL A 331 37.04 2.02 14.77
N VAL A 332 36.87 1.84 16.08
CA VAL A 332 35.96 0.86 16.68
C VAL A 332 34.49 1.19 16.38
N GLN A 333 34.07 2.44 16.53
CA GLN A 333 32.71 2.89 16.20
C GLN A 333 32.41 2.78 14.70
N LEU A 334 33.39 3.10 13.85
CA LEU A 334 33.28 2.89 12.40
C LEU A 334 33.15 1.41 12.05
N TYR A 335 33.92 0.55 12.71
CA TYR A 335 33.82 -0.90 12.56
C TYR A 335 32.44 -1.41 13.00
N TYR A 336 31.95 -0.99 14.18
CA TYR A 336 30.63 -1.37 14.69
C TYR A 336 29.51 -0.92 13.76
N ALA A 337 29.52 0.34 13.30
CA ALA A 337 28.53 0.86 12.37
C ALA A 337 28.51 0.06 11.05
N GLY A 338 29.70 -0.27 10.52
CA GLY A 338 29.82 -1.00 9.27
C GLY A 338 29.53 -2.50 9.37
N TYR A 339 29.86 -3.12 10.50
CA TYR A 339 29.72 -4.56 10.73
C TYR A 339 28.35 -4.95 11.29
N HIS A 340 27.70 -4.05 12.04
CA HIS A 340 26.43 -4.32 12.72
C HIS A 340 25.30 -3.42 12.22
N THR A 341 25.43 -2.11 12.38
CA THR A 341 24.30 -1.18 12.19
C THR A 341 23.77 -1.14 10.75
N LEU A 342 24.64 -0.94 9.75
CA LEU A 342 24.20 -0.87 8.35
C LEU A 342 23.68 -2.22 7.82
N PRO A 343 24.30 -3.38 8.16
CA PRO A 343 23.72 -4.68 7.84
C PRO A 343 22.34 -4.95 8.48
N SER A 344 22.12 -4.53 9.73
CA SER A 344 20.79 -4.65 10.38
C SER A 344 19.72 -3.82 9.67
N ALA A 345 20.05 -2.58 9.30
CA ALA A 345 19.16 -1.76 8.48
C ALA A 345 18.90 -2.39 7.10
N ALA A 346 19.92 -3.02 6.48
CA ALA A 346 19.75 -3.73 5.21
C ALA A 346 18.80 -4.93 5.34
N GLU A 347 18.87 -5.68 6.45
CA GLU A 347 17.95 -6.78 6.72
C GLU A 347 16.48 -6.31 6.81
N GLN A 348 16.23 -5.15 7.42
CA GLN A 348 14.89 -4.57 7.42
C GLN A 348 14.39 -4.25 6.00
N TYR A 349 15.25 -3.67 5.15
CA TYR A 349 14.92 -3.46 3.74
C TYR A 349 14.66 -4.77 2.99
N ASP A 350 15.40 -5.85 3.29
CA ASP A 350 15.18 -7.16 2.70
C ASP A 350 13.80 -7.74 3.09
N ILE A 351 13.33 -7.55 4.33
CA ILE A 351 11.96 -7.90 4.73
C ILE A 351 10.95 -7.16 3.85
N GLY A 352 11.13 -5.85 3.65
CA GLY A 352 10.30 -5.04 2.77
C GLY A 352 10.28 -5.55 1.32
N THR A 353 11.44 -5.91 0.76
CA THR A 353 11.53 -6.46 -0.61
C THR A 353 10.72 -7.76 -0.77
N ARG A 354 10.75 -8.65 0.23
CA ARG A 354 9.98 -9.91 0.17
C ARG A 354 8.48 -9.65 0.11
N ILE A 355 8.00 -8.67 0.88
CA ILE A 355 6.59 -8.27 0.86
C ILE A 355 6.23 -7.67 -0.49
N CYS A 356 7.01 -6.70 -1.00
CA CYS A 356 6.76 -6.08 -2.29
C CYS A 356 6.82 -7.09 -3.45
N SER A 357 7.70 -8.10 -3.37
CA SER A 357 7.80 -9.16 -4.38
C SER A 357 6.59 -10.11 -4.39
N GLY A 358 5.94 -10.29 -3.23
CA GLY A 358 4.72 -11.09 -3.08
C GLY A 358 3.43 -10.27 -3.26
N ALA A 359 3.53 -8.94 -3.25
CA ALA A 359 2.42 -8.02 -3.43
C ALA A 359 1.98 -8.01 -4.90
N HIS A 360 0.98 -8.85 -5.21
CA HIS A 360 0.39 -8.94 -6.53
C HIS A 360 -1.12 -9.09 -6.41
N ILE A 361 -1.86 -8.25 -7.13
CA ILE A 361 -3.32 -8.33 -7.18
C ILE A 361 -3.74 -9.12 -8.42
N ASP A 362 -4.49 -10.20 -8.17
CA ASP A 362 -5.08 -11.08 -9.17
C ASP A 362 -6.58 -11.28 -8.97
N GLY A 363 -7.32 -11.50 -10.07
CA GLY A 363 -8.73 -11.89 -10.10
C GLY A 363 -9.69 -10.75 -10.47
N VAL A 364 -9.42 -9.53 -10.01
CA VAL A 364 -10.34 -8.38 -10.18
C VAL A 364 -10.00 -7.47 -11.39
N GLN A 365 -9.07 -7.90 -12.26
CA GLN A 365 -8.60 -7.08 -13.40
C GLN A 365 -9.69 -6.75 -14.43
N GLN A 366 -10.77 -7.55 -14.48
CA GLN A 366 -11.87 -7.27 -15.41
C GLN A 366 -12.64 -6.01 -14.99
N GLN A 367 -12.79 -5.76 -13.69
CA GLN A 367 -13.51 -4.60 -13.16
C GLN A 367 -12.57 -3.41 -12.87
N PHE A 368 -11.33 -3.68 -12.44
CA PHE A 368 -10.34 -2.66 -12.09
C PHE A 368 -9.04 -2.78 -12.91
N PRO A 369 -9.10 -2.69 -14.25
CA PRO A 369 -7.94 -2.96 -15.10
C PRO A 369 -6.80 -1.95 -14.91
N LYS A 370 -7.08 -0.67 -14.70
CA LYS A 370 -6.04 0.37 -14.60
C LYS A 370 -5.40 0.37 -13.23
N ALA A 371 -6.21 0.37 -12.17
CA ALA A 371 -5.76 0.38 -10.80
C ALA A 371 -4.91 -0.87 -10.50
N VAL A 372 -5.37 -2.07 -10.87
CA VAL A 372 -4.58 -3.30 -10.67
C VAL A 372 -3.26 -3.27 -11.43
N SER A 373 -3.27 -2.84 -12.70
CA SER A 373 -2.05 -2.75 -13.50
C SER A 373 -1.03 -1.79 -12.87
N LYS A 374 -1.49 -0.62 -12.42
CA LYS A 374 -0.61 0.40 -11.81
C LYS A 374 -0.15 0.00 -10.42
N PHE A 375 -1.00 -0.65 -9.63
CA PHE A 375 -0.61 -1.20 -8.33
C PHE A 375 0.50 -2.23 -8.47
N ASN A 376 0.33 -3.20 -9.37
CA ASN A 376 1.34 -4.24 -9.60
C ASN A 376 2.67 -3.63 -10.11
N GLN A 377 2.60 -2.59 -10.94
CA GLN A 377 3.78 -1.84 -11.38
C GLN A 377 4.46 -1.08 -10.22
N ALA A 378 3.68 -0.45 -9.34
CA ALA A 378 4.18 0.25 -8.17
C ALA A 378 4.82 -0.70 -7.16
N ALA A 379 4.22 -1.87 -6.91
CA ALA A 379 4.79 -2.92 -6.08
C ALA A 379 6.16 -3.38 -6.60
N GLN A 380 6.28 -3.64 -7.91
CA GLN A 380 7.55 -4.02 -8.53
C GLN A 380 8.59 -2.89 -8.42
N THR A 381 8.20 -1.66 -8.74
CA THR A 381 9.10 -0.49 -8.66
C THR A 381 9.60 -0.30 -7.23
N PHE A 382 8.73 -0.45 -6.25
CA PHE A 382 9.10 -0.32 -4.85
C PHE A 382 10.04 -1.43 -4.40
N ASN A 383 9.80 -2.67 -4.82
CA ASN A 383 10.72 -3.78 -4.59
C ASN A 383 12.14 -3.46 -5.10
N GLU A 384 12.26 -2.92 -6.32
CA GLU A 384 13.54 -2.54 -6.91
C GLU A 384 14.23 -1.41 -6.11
N LEU A 385 13.48 -0.40 -5.66
CA LEU A 385 14.00 0.69 -4.82
C LEU A 385 14.49 0.20 -3.45
N LEU A 386 13.72 -0.66 -2.79
CA LEU A 386 14.10 -1.24 -1.50
C LEU A 386 15.35 -2.14 -1.64
N ALA A 387 15.41 -2.95 -2.71
CA ALA A 387 16.56 -3.80 -2.97
C ALA A 387 17.84 -2.99 -3.26
N ALA A 388 17.72 -1.88 -3.98
CA ALA A 388 18.85 -0.98 -4.22
C ALA A 388 19.40 -0.40 -2.91
N VAL A 389 18.52 0.10 -2.02
CA VAL A 389 18.97 0.65 -0.73
C VAL A 389 19.55 -0.42 0.20
N ARG A 390 19.01 -1.65 0.20
CA ARG A 390 19.62 -2.79 0.90
C ARG A 390 21.06 -3.01 0.44
N ASP A 391 21.29 -3.00 -0.87
CA ASP A 391 22.60 -3.23 -1.46
C ASP A 391 23.56 -2.07 -1.13
N ASP A 392 23.08 -0.83 -1.18
CA ASP A 392 23.83 0.38 -0.81
C ASP A 392 24.23 0.39 0.68
N LEU A 393 23.33 -0.01 1.57
CA LEU A 393 23.61 -0.18 3.00
C LEU A 393 24.68 -1.25 3.23
N THR A 394 24.56 -2.39 2.55
CA THR A 394 25.51 -3.50 2.65
C THR A 394 26.90 -3.10 2.16
N GLU A 395 26.99 -2.42 1.01
CA GLU A 395 28.26 -1.99 0.44
C GLU A 395 28.93 -0.87 1.25
N SER A 396 28.12 0.06 1.78
CA SER A 396 28.59 1.10 2.69
C SER A 396 29.14 0.49 3.98
N GLY A 397 28.45 -0.51 4.54
CA GLY A 397 28.93 -1.24 5.72
C GLY A 397 30.27 -1.93 5.48
N ARG A 398 30.42 -2.63 4.35
CA ARG A 398 31.70 -3.24 3.96
C ARG A 398 32.82 -2.23 3.78
N SER A 399 32.52 -1.07 3.21
CA SER A 399 33.48 0.00 3.00
C SER A 399 33.97 0.60 4.32
N MET A 400 33.08 0.77 5.30
CA MET A 400 33.42 1.18 6.66
C MET A 400 34.30 0.16 7.37
N VAL A 401 33.93 -1.13 7.33
CA VAL A 401 34.73 -2.21 7.93
C VAL A 401 36.13 -2.22 7.30
N THR A 402 36.21 -2.16 5.98
CA THR A 402 37.49 -2.13 5.25
C THR A 402 38.34 -0.91 5.65
N ALA A 403 37.72 0.26 5.78
CA ALA A 403 38.40 1.47 6.22
C ALA A 403 38.92 1.34 7.66
N ALA A 404 38.11 0.84 8.58
CA ALA A 404 38.50 0.60 9.96
C ALA A 404 39.65 -0.41 10.07
N SER A 405 39.57 -1.53 9.36
CA SER A 405 40.60 -2.58 9.38
C SER A 405 41.90 -2.22 8.66
N SER A 406 41.89 -1.21 7.77
CA SER A 406 43.07 -0.77 7.01
C SER A 406 43.69 0.53 7.52
N TYR A 407 43.16 1.09 8.61
CA TYR A 407 43.68 2.32 9.19
C TYR A 407 45.13 2.12 9.66
N HIS A 408 46.04 2.98 9.18
CA HIS A 408 47.49 2.82 9.37
C HIS A 408 47.94 2.97 10.84
N GLY A 409 47.08 3.53 11.70
CA GLY A 409 47.27 3.59 13.15
C GLY A 409 46.98 2.28 13.89
N ALA A 410 46.42 1.27 13.20
CA ALA A 410 46.09 -0.04 13.77
C ALA A 410 47.33 -0.90 14.07
N ASP A 411 48.18 -0.38 14.97
CA ASP A 411 49.20 -1.14 15.67
C ASP A 411 48.53 -2.29 16.46
N GLN A 412 49.34 -3.25 16.92
CA GLN A 412 48.89 -4.49 17.57
C GLN A 412 47.83 -4.31 18.68
N TYR A 413 47.76 -3.14 19.31
CA TYR A 413 46.76 -2.78 20.32
C TYR A 413 45.36 -2.57 19.74
N GLU A 414 45.22 -1.87 18.61
CA GLU A 414 43.93 -1.61 17.95
C GLU A 414 43.38 -2.88 17.27
N ALA A 415 44.28 -3.68 16.68
CA ALA A 415 43.93 -4.97 16.09
C ALA A 415 43.40 -5.97 17.13
N ALA A 416 43.84 -5.89 18.39
CA ALA A 416 43.33 -6.73 19.47
C ALA A 416 41.90 -6.31 19.89
N GLN A 417 41.59 -5.01 19.87
CA GLN A 417 40.24 -4.51 20.19
C GLN A 417 39.23 -4.79 19.07
N ILE A 418 39.62 -4.61 17.80
CA ILE A 418 38.78 -5.02 16.66
C ILE A 418 38.51 -6.53 16.70
N ARG A 419 39.52 -7.35 17.01
CA ARG A 419 39.33 -8.80 17.20
C ARG A 419 38.48 -9.14 18.43
N ALA A 420 38.53 -8.36 19.50
CA ALA A 420 37.64 -8.55 20.65
C ALA A 420 36.18 -8.28 20.24
N LEU A 421 35.94 -7.20 19.49
CA LEU A 421 34.63 -6.87 18.92
C LEU A 421 34.11 -7.92 17.92
N GLU A 422 34.97 -8.48 17.07
CA GLU A 422 34.61 -9.61 16.19
C GLU A 422 34.09 -10.83 16.97
N ASN A 423 34.54 -11.03 18.22
CA ASN A 423 34.11 -12.12 19.09
C ASN A 423 32.90 -11.75 19.97
N GLU A 424 32.63 -10.45 20.18
CA GLU A 424 31.57 -9.94 21.06
C GLU A 424 30.33 -9.45 20.30
N ILE A 425 30.48 -9.03 19.03
CA ILE A 425 29.38 -8.60 18.17
C ILE A 425 28.84 -9.82 17.42
N PRO A 426 27.57 -10.20 17.61
CA PRO A 426 26.97 -11.30 16.87
C PRO A 426 26.97 -11.03 15.36
N ALA A 427 27.10 -12.09 14.57
CA ALA A 427 27.11 -11.97 13.12
C ALA A 427 25.78 -11.37 12.60
N PRO A 428 25.83 -10.59 11.50
CA PRO A 428 24.62 -10.10 10.83
C PRO A 428 23.60 -11.22 10.57
N GLY A 429 22.33 -11.02 10.93
CA GLY A 429 21.24 -12.00 10.76
C GLY A 429 21.14 -13.10 11.83
N SER A 430 21.90 -13.03 12.92
CA SER A 430 21.79 -14.00 14.04
C SER A 430 20.70 -13.69 15.07
N PHE A 431 19.93 -12.62 14.87
CA PHE A 431 19.04 -12.03 15.88
C PHE A 431 17.56 -12.37 15.71
N ALA A 432 17.25 -13.67 15.69
CA ALA A 432 15.95 -14.09 16.18
C ALA A 432 15.89 -13.86 17.71
N GLY A 433 15.65 -12.62 18.14
CA GLY A 433 15.18 -12.30 19.50
C GLY A 433 16.14 -11.68 20.51
N ALA A 434 17.13 -10.85 20.14
CA ALA A 434 17.82 -10.01 21.13
C ALA A 434 17.56 -8.52 20.85
N GLU A 435 16.61 -7.95 21.60
CA GLU A 435 16.22 -6.55 21.44
C GLU A 435 17.30 -5.55 21.90
N HIS A 436 18.35 -5.98 22.62
CA HIS A 436 19.38 -5.04 23.10
C HIS A 436 20.76 -5.71 23.13
N TYR A 437 21.56 -5.52 22.08
CA TYR A 437 23.02 -5.55 22.24
C TYR A 437 23.43 -4.20 22.83
N THR A 438 23.91 -4.22 24.07
CA THR A 438 24.55 -3.05 24.68
C THR A 438 26.01 -3.07 24.29
N PRO A 439 26.55 -2.01 23.63
CA PRO A 439 27.97 -1.90 23.39
C PRO A 439 28.74 -2.09 24.70
N PRO A 440 29.94 -2.70 24.68
CA PRO A 440 30.79 -2.84 25.85
C PRO A 440 30.94 -1.49 26.59
N GLU A 441 31.00 -1.48 27.93
CA GLU A 441 31.00 -0.23 28.71
C GLU A 441 32.13 0.75 28.33
N TRP A 442 33.24 0.24 27.80
CA TRP A 442 34.37 1.06 27.33
C TRP A 442 34.10 1.80 26.01
N LEU A 443 33.01 1.45 25.32
CA LEU A 443 32.54 2.03 24.06
C LEU A 443 31.49 3.15 24.29
N ASN A 444 30.98 3.31 25.52
CA ASN A 444 29.95 4.28 25.93
C ASN A 444 30.52 5.53 26.65
N LEU A 445 31.71 6.00 26.24
CA LEU A 445 32.48 7.05 26.95
C LEU A 445 32.08 8.49 26.60
#